data_AF-A0A8J7NNU4-F1
#
_entry.id   AF-A0A8J7NNU4-F1
#
_cell.length_a   1.000
_cell.length_b   1.000
_cell.length_c   1.000
_cell.angle_alpha   90.00
_cell.angle_beta   90.00
_cell.angle_gamma   90.00
#
_symmetry.space_group_name_H-M   'P 1'
#
loop_
_entity.id
_entity.type
_entity.pdbx_description
1 polymer ?
#
loop_
_entity_poly.entity_id
_entity_poly.type
_entity_poly.pdbx_seq_one_letter_code
_entity_poly.pdbx_strand_id
1 'polypeptide(L)'
;MNSPEDSGNVSELREHIARLTNENIQLRDKNERLFSKLGDLQDKLGQLAGSKTDLSSKLVFSEEEKLKISKDLIEMQIQTNNMREQFEAEGFELKNKILTLENQLVELEMERDRLGRDNQAMRGRLQTAERNHKELADEYITLKSNYLALSKEHEKEVSRNDELSAELLGLARAQDDLLKQQESQARTRALYGEAAQELERVRAVVSRLSQRRVRPEHLASLEQERRTLEKSELLIKLHWTGDGKKSFTIVIADEYTRVILVLFPVHVHLLGHQDQIREELEKMKTSYEEQQSKLEEKVVAMGKEQQENKRAIRNTQHKLAEQSAALLSSQSQLKEVEAENSRLQLQLKELNEEYRARLVRYLQDLAEYMDASAGAAGTKRAPERAQMKNFVDNMLQDVRASYRSREEQLASAARGYKKRLQQLVRTHETLLIAYRMRREQILALGDRSLDPGPPESHFSLPERELQSEQSLELARLREDKARLEPNPAYHSPSLTILLSFHLLVSFRRVFLKSTLRVSPSRSESGTGGKASEEAWADIRKQLREFTHSTQEEQERERAQLITRATVAEEQVSELQEYVDKHLARYKQEITRLRKLLGTDTGRAHSADAPEAHLLRHAKRNPSYEL
;
A
#
# COMPACT_ATOMS: atom_id res chain seq x y z
N MET A 1 -52.20 -154.78 -5.93
CA MET A 1 -51.92 -154.26 -7.28
C MET A 1 -52.73 -153.00 -7.44
N ASN A 2 -52.10 -151.89 -7.81
CA ASN A 2 -52.65 -150.52 -7.71
C ASN A 2 -54.01 -150.35 -8.41
N SER A 3 -54.98 -149.75 -7.70
CA SER A 3 -56.34 -149.46 -8.18
C SER A 3 -56.37 -148.29 -9.18
N PRO A 4 -57.24 -148.32 -10.20
CA PRO A 4 -57.37 -147.28 -11.21
C PRO A 4 -57.95 -145.94 -10.71
N GLU A 5 -58.67 -145.92 -9.58
CA GLU A 5 -59.19 -144.66 -8.98
C GLU A 5 -58.10 -143.78 -8.36
N ASP A 6 -57.04 -144.37 -7.77
CA ASP A 6 -55.87 -143.63 -7.28
C ASP A 6 -55.11 -142.95 -8.43
N SER A 7 -55.14 -143.54 -9.64
CA SER A 7 -54.45 -142.96 -10.80
C SER A 7 -55.12 -141.68 -11.33
N GLY A 8 -56.45 -141.57 -11.21
CA GLY A 8 -57.22 -140.39 -11.59
C GLY A 8 -57.02 -139.22 -10.62
N ASN A 9 -57.13 -139.48 -9.30
CA ASN A 9 -56.86 -138.47 -8.27
C ASN A 9 -55.39 -137.99 -8.30
N VAL A 10 -54.44 -138.90 -8.57
CA VAL A 10 -53.02 -138.53 -8.74
C VAL A 10 -52.81 -137.69 -10.01
N SER A 11 -53.57 -137.92 -11.08
CA SER A 11 -53.51 -137.10 -12.30
C SER A 11 -54.06 -135.69 -12.08
N GLU A 12 -55.22 -135.55 -11.41
CA GLU A 12 -55.81 -134.24 -11.08
C GLU A 12 -54.94 -133.44 -10.11
N LEU A 13 -54.34 -134.09 -9.11
CA LEU A 13 -53.36 -133.48 -8.21
C LEU A 13 -52.10 -133.02 -8.96
N ARG A 14 -51.59 -133.82 -9.91
CA ARG A 14 -50.45 -133.42 -10.76
C ARG A 14 -50.78 -132.21 -11.62
N GLU A 15 -51.97 -132.15 -12.20
CA GLU A 15 -52.42 -131.01 -13.00
C GLU A 15 -52.66 -129.76 -12.12
N HIS A 16 -53.18 -129.93 -10.91
CA HIS A 16 -53.32 -128.84 -9.95
C HIS A 16 -51.96 -128.30 -9.48
N ILE A 17 -51.00 -129.19 -9.18
CA ILE A 17 -49.61 -128.82 -8.87
C ILE A 17 -48.97 -128.08 -10.06
N ALA A 18 -49.16 -128.56 -11.29
CA ALA A 18 -48.64 -127.89 -12.48
C ALA A 18 -49.23 -126.48 -12.66
N ARG A 19 -50.55 -126.31 -12.44
CA ARG A 19 -51.22 -125.00 -12.45
C ARG A 19 -50.69 -124.07 -11.37
N LEU A 20 -50.58 -124.53 -10.12
CA LEU A 20 -50.03 -123.76 -9.00
C LEU A 20 -48.55 -123.41 -9.21
N THR A 21 -47.79 -124.28 -9.86
CA THR A 21 -46.38 -124.03 -10.20
C THR A 21 -46.29 -122.94 -11.27
N ASN A 22 -47.11 -123.02 -12.31
CA ASN A 22 -47.17 -121.99 -13.36
C ASN A 22 -47.65 -120.65 -12.78
N GLU A 23 -48.63 -120.65 -11.88
CA GLU A 23 -49.09 -119.45 -11.19
C GLU A 23 -48.00 -118.86 -10.29
N ASN A 24 -47.25 -119.69 -9.54
CA ASN A 24 -46.11 -119.23 -8.76
C ASN A 24 -45.00 -118.63 -9.62
N ILE A 25 -44.73 -119.20 -10.80
CA ILE A 25 -43.77 -118.63 -11.76
C ILE A 25 -44.27 -117.26 -12.24
N GLN A 26 -45.53 -117.15 -12.65
CA GLN A 26 -46.11 -115.87 -13.06
C GLN A 26 -46.11 -114.82 -11.93
N LEU A 27 -46.35 -115.24 -10.69
CA LEU A 27 -46.28 -114.37 -9.52
C LEU A 27 -44.84 -113.92 -9.25
N ARG A 28 -43.84 -114.80 -9.40
CA ARG A 28 -42.43 -114.45 -9.29
C ARG A 28 -42.01 -113.45 -10.37
N ASP A 29 -42.37 -113.68 -11.62
CA ASP A 29 -42.08 -112.76 -12.73
C ASP A 29 -42.75 -111.39 -12.51
N LYS A 30 -44.00 -111.38 -12.02
CA LYS A 30 -44.70 -110.13 -11.66
C LYS A 30 -44.00 -109.43 -10.51
N ASN A 31 -43.57 -110.15 -9.49
CA ASN A 31 -42.89 -109.59 -8.32
C ASN A 31 -41.52 -109.01 -8.71
N GLU A 32 -40.77 -109.71 -9.56
CA GLU A 32 -39.50 -109.23 -10.11
C GLU A 32 -39.70 -107.94 -10.91
N ARG A 33 -40.71 -107.87 -11.78
CA ARG A 33 -41.07 -106.63 -12.49
C ARG A 33 -41.48 -105.50 -11.54
N LEU A 34 -42.15 -105.81 -10.43
CA LEU A 34 -42.50 -104.82 -9.41
C LEU A 34 -41.26 -104.32 -8.67
N PHE A 35 -40.31 -105.19 -8.34
CA PHE A 35 -39.03 -104.79 -7.73
C PHE A 35 -38.18 -103.94 -8.67
N SER A 36 -38.09 -104.28 -9.96
CA SER A 36 -37.40 -103.42 -10.94
C SER A 36 -38.05 -102.04 -11.03
N LYS A 37 -39.39 -101.97 -11.10
CA LYS A 37 -40.12 -100.69 -11.09
C LYS A 37 -39.91 -99.90 -9.81
N LEU A 38 -39.86 -100.57 -8.66
CA LEU A 38 -39.58 -99.92 -7.38
C LEU A 38 -38.16 -99.33 -7.36
N GLY A 39 -37.18 -100.07 -7.89
CA GLY A 39 -35.81 -99.59 -8.09
C GLY A 39 -35.77 -98.34 -8.99
N ASP A 40 -36.41 -98.40 -10.17
CA ASP A 40 -36.49 -97.26 -11.09
C ASP A 40 -37.13 -96.02 -10.44
N LEU A 41 -38.16 -96.22 -9.62
CA LEU A 41 -38.82 -95.13 -8.88
C LEU A 41 -37.92 -94.58 -7.77
N GLN A 42 -37.18 -95.43 -7.08
CA GLN A 42 -36.22 -95.02 -6.05
C GLN A 42 -35.06 -94.22 -6.66
N ASP A 43 -34.54 -94.66 -7.81
CA ASP A 43 -33.49 -93.95 -8.54
C ASP A 43 -33.98 -92.59 -9.04
N LYS A 44 -35.20 -92.54 -9.60
CA LYS A 44 -35.84 -91.27 -9.99
C LYS A 44 -36.05 -90.35 -8.81
N LEU A 45 -36.45 -90.88 -7.64
CA LEU A 45 -36.59 -90.08 -6.42
C LEU A 45 -35.24 -89.55 -5.95
N GLY A 46 -34.18 -90.35 -6.02
CA GLY A 46 -32.80 -89.92 -5.72
C GLY A 46 -32.33 -88.80 -6.65
N GLN A 47 -32.56 -88.93 -7.96
CA GLN A 47 -32.26 -87.88 -8.94
C GLN A 47 -33.10 -86.62 -8.72
N LEU A 48 -34.38 -86.77 -8.37
CA LEU A 48 -35.26 -85.64 -8.04
C LEU A 48 -34.79 -84.92 -6.78
N ALA A 49 -34.36 -85.65 -5.75
CA ALA A 49 -33.80 -85.07 -4.53
C ALA A 49 -32.50 -84.32 -4.82
N GLY A 50 -31.59 -84.90 -5.60
CA GLY A 50 -30.34 -84.25 -6.01
C GLY A 50 -30.56 -82.99 -6.85
N SER A 51 -31.46 -83.05 -7.85
CA SER A 51 -31.80 -81.87 -8.65
C SER A 51 -32.49 -80.78 -7.82
N LYS A 52 -33.33 -81.14 -6.84
CA LYS A 52 -33.94 -80.19 -5.90
C LYS A 52 -32.88 -79.49 -5.04
N THR A 53 -31.90 -80.23 -4.52
CA THR A 53 -30.81 -79.63 -3.72
C THR A 53 -29.92 -78.72 -4.56
N ASP A 54 -29.60 -79.11 -5.79
CA ASP A 54 -28.79 -78.30 -6.71
C ASP A 54 -29.51 -77.00 -7.10
N LEU A 55 -30.81 -77.08 -7.41
CA LEU A 55 -31.62 -75.89 -7.70
C LEU A 55 -31.74 -74.96 -6.49
N SER A 56 -31.92 -75.51 -5.28
CA SER A 56 -31.96 -74.72 -4.05
C SER A 56 -30.63 -74.00 -3.80
N SER A 57 -29.49 -74.67 -4.01
CA SER A 57 -28.15 -74.06 -3.85
C SER A 57 -27.93 -72.93 -4.87
N LYS A 58 -28.29 -73.15 -6.14
CA LYS A 58 -28.22 -72.12 -7.19
C LYS A 58 -29.11 -70.91 -6.87
N LEU A 59 -30.30 -71.15 -6.31
CA LEU A 59 -31.20 -70.07 -5.90
C LEU A 59 -30.56 -69.22 -4.80
N VAL A 60 -30.03 -69.83 -3.74
CA VAL A 60 -29.34 -69.13 -2.65
C VAL A 60 -28.19 -68.29 -3.18
N PHE A 61 -27.33 -68.86 -4.03
CA PHE A 61 -26.23 -68.12 -4.65
C PHE A 61 -26.73 -66.91 -5.47
N SER A 62 -27.80 -67.09 -6.25
CA SER A 62 -28.38 -65.99 -7.02
C SER A 62 -29.00 -64.89 -6.15
N GLU A 63 -29.52 -65.24 -4.96
CA GLU A 63 -30.02 -64.27 -3.98
C GLU A 63 -28.89 -63.51 -3.31
N GLU A 64 -27.79 -64.19 -2.96
CA GLU A 64 -26.57 -63.57 -2.43
C GLU A 64 -25.95 -62.58 -3.42
N GLU A 65 -25.87 -62.94 -4.71
CA GLU A 65 -25.39 -62.03 -5.76
C GLU A 65 -26.30 -60.81 -5.93
N LYS A 66 -27.63 -61.00 -5.90
CA LYS A 66 -28.59 -59.87 -5.95
C LYS A 66 -28.43 -58.93 -4.76
N LEU A 67 -28.23 -59.47 -3.56
CA LEU A 67 -27.98 -58.66 -2.36
C LEU A 67 -26.66 -57.90 -2.46
N LYS A 68 -25.61 -58.53 -3.00
CA LYS A 68 -24.32 -57.87 -3.26
C LYS A 68 -24.47 -56.72 -4.24
N ILE A 69 -25.13 -56.94 -5.38
CA ILE A 69 -25.39 -55.88 -6.37
C ILE A 69 -26.24 -54.75 -5.76
N SER A 70 -27.25 -55.10 -4.96
CA SER A 70 -28.11 -54.11 -4.29
C SER A 70 -27.32 -53.27 -3.27
N LYS A 71 -26.40 -53.89 -2.53
CA LYS A 71 -25.48 -53.19 -1.62
C LYS A 71 -24.57 -52.23 -2.39
N ASP A 72 -23.91 -52.72 -3.45
CA ASP A 72 -22.99 -51.93 -4.26
C ASP A 72 -23.71 -50.73 -4.91
N LEU A 73 -24.96 -50.91 -5.34
CA LEU A 73 -25.79 -49.82 -5.89
C LEU A 73 -26.11 -48.75 -4.84
N ILE A 74 -26.47 -49.16 -3.62
CA ILE A 74 -26.72 -48.22 -2.51
C ILE A 74 -25.45 -47.47 -2.15
N GLU A 75 -24.32 -48.17 -2.07
CA GLU A 75 -23.02 -47.56 -1.77
C GLU A 75 -22.63 -46.53 -2.84
N MET A 76 -22.85 -46.85 -4.12
CA MET A 76 -22.66 -45.90 -5.22
C MET A 76 -23.60 -44.69 -5.14
N GLN A 77 -24.86 -44.89 -4.74
CA GLN A 77 -25.80 -43.78 -4.56
C GLN A 77 -25.40 -42.88 -3.40
N ILE A 78 -24.93 -43.44 -2.29
CA ILE A 78 -24.39 -42.68 -1.15
C ILE A 78 -23.15 -41.89 -1.58
N GLN A 79 -22.21 -42.51 -2.28
CA GLN A 79 -21.01 -41.81 -2.78
C GLN A 79 -21.38 -40.68 -3.74
N THR A 80 -22.34 -40.91 -4.65
CA THR A 80 -22.83 -39.88 -5.59
C THR A 80 -23.45 -38.70 -4.84
N ASN A 81 -24.27 -38.96 -3.83
CA ASN A 81 -24.87 -37.92 -3.01
C ASN A 81 -23.81 -37.16 -2.19
N ASN A 82 -22.84 -37.86 -1.60
CA ASN A 82 -21.74 -37.22 -0.87
C ASN A 82 -20.93 -36.28 -1.77
N MET A 83 -20.60 -36.71 -3.00
CA MET A 83 -19.92 -35.84 -3.97
C MET A 83 -20.78 -34.64 -4.34
N ARG A 84 -22.08 -34.82 -4.55
CA ARG A 84 -23.01 -33.74 -4.84
C ARG A 84 -23.09 -32.72 -3.70
N GLU A 85 -23.19 -33.17 -2.45
CA GLU A 85 -23.19 -32.31 -1.27
C GLU A 85 -21.89 -31.51 -1.14
N GLN A 86 -20.74 -32.14 -1.43
CA GLN A 86 -19.45 -31.44 -1.47
C GLN A 86 -19.43 -30.34 -2.54
N PHE A 87 -19.89 -30.64 -3.76
CA PHE A 87 -19.97 -29.63 -4.82
C PHE A 87 -20.93 -28.50 -4.49
N GLU A 88 -22.06 -28.79 -3.85
CA GLU A 88 -23.00 -27.76 -3.39
C GLU A 88 -22.34 -26.89 -2.30
N ALA A 89 -21.67 -27.49 -1.32
CA ALA A 89 -20.95 -26.77 -0.26
C ALA A 89 -19.82 -25.87 -0.82
N GLU A 90 -18.97 -26.41 -1.69
CA GLU A 90 -17.93 -25.64 -2.38
C GLU A 90 -18.53 -24.52 -3.24
N GLY A 91 -19.66 -24.79 -3.90
CA GLY A 91 -20.41 -23.80 -4.65
C GLY A 91 -20.90 -22.63 -3.79
N PHE A 92 -21.43 -22.91 -2.59
CA PHE A 92 -21.82 -21.87 -1.63
C PHE A 92 -20.62 -21.07 -1.10
N GLU A 93 -19.50 -21.74 -0.80
CA GLU A 93 -18.27 -21.05 -0.37
C GLU A 93 -17.72 -20.13 -1.45
N LEU A 94 -17.66 -20.60 -2.71
CA LEU A 94 -17.22 -19.80 -3.84
C LEU A 94 -18.15 -18.61 -4.09
N LYS A 95 -19.46 -18.81 -3.99
CA LYS A 95 -20.44 -17.72 -4.12
C LYS A 95 -20.25 -16.65 -3.05
N ASN A 96 -19.99 -17.05 -1.80
CA ASN A 96 -19.70 -16.10 -0.72
C ASN A 96 -18.39 -15.34 -0.98
N LYS A 97 -17.35 -16.02 -1.46
CA LYS A 97 -16.08 -15.37 -1.84
C LYS A 97 -16.29 -14.36 -2.97
N ILE A 98 -17.05 -14.72 -4.01
CA ILE A 98 -17.40 -13.81 -5.12
C ILE A 98 -18.09 -12.56 -4.57
N LEU A 99 -19.11 -12.72 -3.71
CA LEU A 99 -19.83 -11.60 -3.13
C LEU A 99 -18.93 -10.68 -2.29
N THR A 100 -17.98 -11.25 -1.53
CA THR A 100 -17.01 -10.45 -0.78
C THR A 100 -16.04 -9.69 -1.70
N LEU A 101 -15.60 -10.32 -2.79
CA LEU A 101 -14.71 -9.69 -3.77
C LEU A 101 -15.43 -8.60 -4.57
N GLU A 102 -16.70 -8.81 -4.91
CA GLU A 102 -17.54 -7.79 -5.57
C GLU A 102 -17.72 -6.56 -4.67
N ASN A 103 -17.98 -6.75 -3.38
CA ASN A 103 -18.07 -5.64 -2.43
C ASN A 103 -16.75 -4.87 -2.33
N GLN A 104 -15.61 -5.57 -2.22
CA GLN A 104 -14.29 -4.94 -2.20
C GLN A 104 -13.97 -4.19 -3.50
N LEU A 105 -14.38 -4.74 -4.64
CA LEU A 105 -14.20 -4.10 -5.94
C LEU A 105 -14.98 -2.78 -6.00
N VAL A 106 -16.24 -2.78 -5.56
CA VAL A 106 -17.07 -1.57 -5.51
C VAL A 106 -16.47 -0.52 -4.57
N GLU A 107 -15.96 -0.92 -3.41
CA GLU A 107 -15.26 -0.01 -2.49
C GLU A 107 -14.02 0.63 -3.15
N LEU A 108 -13.19 -0.17 -3.81
CA LEU A 108 -12.00 0.31 -4.52
C LEU A 108 -12.36 1.23 -5.70
N GLU A 109 -13.46 0.97 -6.41
CA GLU A 109 -13.95 1.85 -7.47
C GLU A 109 -14.39 3.21 -6.92
N MET A 110 -15.06 3.23 -5.77
CA MET A 110 -15.45 4.47 -5.10
C MET A 110 -14.23 5.28 -4.62
N GLU A 111 -13.20 4.60 -4.09
CA GLU A 111 -11.94 5.24 -3.69
C GLU A 111 -11.18 5.80 -4.90
N ARG A 112 -11.09 5.04 -5.99
CA ARG A 112 -10.51 5.51 -7.26
C ARG A 112 -11.20 6.77 -7.74
N ASP A 113 -12.54 6.80 -7.73
CA ASP A 113 -13.30 7.96 -8.22
C ASP A 113 -13.17 9.17 -7.30
N ARG A 114 -12.99 8.95 -5.99
CA ARG A 114 -12.64 10.02 -5.04
C ARG A 114 -11.26 10.59 -5.31
N LEU A 115 -10.23 9.74 -5.42
CA LEU A 115 -8.86 10.15 -5.73
C LEU A 115 -8.77 10.82 -7.11
N GLY A 116 -9.59 10.39 -8.07
CA GLY A 116 -9.71 11.04 -9.38
C GLY A 116 -10.20 12.48 -9.27
N ARG A 117 -11.24 12.73 -8.46
CA ARG A 117 -11.77 14.08 -8.19
C ARG A 117 -10.74 14.94 -7.47
N ASP A 118 -10.07 14.41 -6.45
CA ASP A 118 -9.04 15.13 -5.70
C ASP A 118 -7.85 15.51 -6.60
N ASN A 119 -7.39 14.60 -7.45
CA ASN A 119 -6.33 14.90 -8.42
C ASN A 119 -6.74 15.98 -9.43
N GLN A 120 -7.97 15.96 -9.91
CA GLN A 120 -8.49 17.01 -10.80
C GLN A 120 -8.52 18.37 -10.09
N ALA A 121 -8.98 18.40 -8.84
CA ALA A 121 -8.99 19.63 -8.04
C ALA A 121 -7.56 20.17 -7.82
N MET A 122 -6.61 19.31 -7.46
CA MET A 122 -5.21 19.71 -7.28
C MET A 122 -4.55 20.19 -8.58
N ARG A 123 -4.83 19.52 -9.71
CA ARG A 123 -4.40 20.00 -11.04
C ARG A 123 -4.97 21.36 -11.37
N GLY A 124 -6.25 21.61 -11.06
CA GLY A 124 -6.88 22.92 -11.21
C GLY A 124 -6.17 24.00 -10.39
N ARG A 125 -5.88 23.73 -9.11
CA ARG A 125 -5.14 24.65 -8.23
C ARG A 125 -3.73 24.94 -8.74
N LEU A 126 -3.03 23.91 -9.22
CA LEU A 126 -1.70 24.07 -9.81
C LEU A 126 -1.76 24.98 -11.04
N GLN A 127 -2.69 24.75 -11.96
CA GLN A 127 -2.87 25.60 -13.14
C GLN A 127 -3.16 27.06 -12.77
N THR A 128 -3.97 27.30 -11.74
CA THR A 128 -4.21 28.68 -11.27
C THR A 128 -2.94 29.32 -10.70
N ALA A 129 -2.15 28.59 -9.91
CA ALA A 129 -0.89 29.11 -9.37
C ALA A 129 0.14 29.38 -10.48
N GLU A 130 0.22 28.53 -11.49
CA GLU A 130 1.08 28.74 -12.66
C GLU A 130 0.69 29.98 -13.46
N ARG A 131 -0.61 30.26 -13.61
CA ARG A 131 -1.10 31.50 -14.24
C ARG A 131 -0.69 32.73 -13.43
N ASN A 132 -0.95 32.71 -12.12
CA ASN A 132 -0.56 33.82 -11.23
C ASN A 132 0.95 34.07 -11.24
N HIS A 133 1.77 33.01 -11.31
CA HIS A 133 3.22 33.17 -11.41
C HIS A 133 3.64 33.81 -12.74
N LYS A 134 2.99 33.46 -13.86
CA LYS A 134 3.26 34.10 -15.16
C LYS A 134 2.88 35.58 -15.12
N GLU A 135 1.69 35.91 -14.61
CA GLU A 135 1.24 37.30 -14.45
C GLU A 135 2.21 38.11 -13.59
N LEU A 136 2.66 37.56 -12.45
CA LEU A 136 3.63 38.23 -11.58
C LEU A 136 5.00 38.41 -12.25
N ALA A 137 5.43 37.45 -13.08
CA ALA A 137 6.66 37.58 -13.85
C ALA A 137 6.56 38.71 -14.89
N ASP A 138 5.42 38.82 -15.58
CA ASP A 138 5.16 39.89 -16.56
C ASP A 138 5.09 41.26 -15.87
N GLU A 139 4.45 41.35 -14.71
CA GLU A 139 4.44 42.55 -13.86
C GLU A 139 5.87 42.94 -13.43
N TYR A 140 6.68 41.98 -13.00
CA TYR A 140 8.07 42.22 -12.61
C TYR A 140 8.93 42.73 -13.78
N ILE A 141 8.76 42.16 -14.98
CA ILE A 141 9.44 42.63 -16.19
C ILE A 141 9.06 44.09 -16.48
N THR A 142 7.76 44.40 -16.41
CA THR A 142 7.24 45.77 -16.63
C THR A 142 7.82 46.74 -15.60
N LEU A 143 7.79 46.37 -14.33
CA LEU A 143 8.32 47.17 -13.24
C LEU A 143 9.82 47.40 -13.39
N LYS A 144 10.59 46.38 -13.73
CA LYS A 144 12.03 46.50 -13.98
C LYS A 144 12.33 47.45 -15.15
N SER A 145 11.54 47.40 -16.22
CA SER A 145 11.65 48.32 -17.35
C SER A 145 11.37 49.77 -16.93
N ASN A 146 10.34 50.00 -16.11
CA ASN A 146 10.02 51.31 -15.55
C ASN A 146 11.15 51.86 -14.67
N TYR A 147 11.71 51.04 -13.78
CA TYR A 147 12.86 51.44 -12.97
C TYR A 147 14.08 51.78 -13.81
N LEU A 148 14.38 50.99 -14.85
CA LEU A 148 15.47 51.28 -15.79
C LEU A 148 15.26 52.61 -16.52
N ALA A 149 14.03 52.91 -16.94
CA ALA A 149 13.70 54.20 -17.57
C ALA A 149 13.86 55.37 -16.58
N LEU A 150 13.38 55.20 -15.34
CA LEU A 150 13.51 56.22 -14.31
C LEU A 150 14.96 56.48 -13.91
N SER A 151 15.79 55.43 -13.79
CA SER A 151 17.22 55.57 -13.52
C SER A 151 17.93 56.34 -14.63
N LYS A 152 17.59 56.08 -15.91
CA LYS A 152 18.14 56.85 -17.03
C LYS A 152 17.72 58.32 -16.98
N GLU A 153 16.49 58.61 -16.61
CA GLU A 153 16.03 60.00 -16.49
C GLU A 153 16.71 60.71 -15.31
N HIS A 154 16.87 60.02 -14.19
CA HIS A 154 17.63 60.53 -13.05
C HIS A 154 19.09 60.83 -13.43
N GLU A 155 19.75 59.94 -14.18
CA GLU A 155 21.12 60.14 -14.66
C GLU A 155 21.25 61.37 -15.57
N LYS A 156 20.25 61.64 -16.43
CA LYS A 156 20.19 62.88 -17.22
C LYS A 156 20.00 64.13 -16.36
N GLU A 157 19.20 64.06 -15.31
CA GLU A 157 19.04 65.19 -14.37
C GLU A 157 20.33 65.44 -13.58
N VAL A 158 21.05 64.38 -13.19
CA VAL A 158 22.37 64.51 -12.57
C VAL A 158 23.34 65.18 -13.54
N SER A 159 23.40 64.74 -14.80
CA SER A 159 24.30 65.37 -15.78
C SER A 159 23.95 66.84 -16.04
N ARG A 160 22.65 67.19 -16.10
CA ARG A 160 22.21 68.60 -16.19
C ARG A 160 22.62 69.42 -14.97
N ASN A 161 22.52 68.84 -13.77
CA ASN A 161 22.93 69.52 -12.54
C ASN A 161 24.45 69.71 -12.49
N ASP A 162 25.23 68.73 -12.95
CA ASP A 162 26.68 68.84 -13.08
C ASP A 162 27.07 69.93 -14.09
N GLU A 163 26.36 70.02 -15.23
CA GLU A 163 26.52 71.10 -16.22
C GLU A 163 26.23 72.47 -15.61
N LEU A 164 25.08 72.64 -14.94
CA LEU A 164 24.72 73.88 -14.24
C LEU A 164 25.72 74.24 -13.14
N SER A 165 26.20 73.24 -12.39
CA SER A 165 27.23 73.43 -11.36
C SER A 165 28.55 73.90 -11.97
N ALA A 166 28.94 73.37 -13.13
CA ALA A 166 30.12 73.82 -13.87
C ALA A 166 29.93 75.25 -14.43
N GLU A 167 28.75 75.59 -14.93
CA GLU A 167 28.40 76.95 -15.36
C GLU A 167 28.46 77.95 -14.20
N LEU A 168 27.89 77.61 -13.04
CA LEU A 168 27.95 78.44 -11.84
C LEU A 168 29.39 78.65 -11.35
N LEU A 169 30.22 77.61 -11.37
CA LEU A 169 31.66 77.73 -11.08
C LEU A 169 32.36 78.63 -12.11
N GLY A 170 31.99 78.53 -13.39
CA GLY A 170 32.48 79.41 -14.44
C GLY A 170 32.11 80.87 -14.21
N LEU A 171 30.86 81.14 -13.85
CA LEU A 171 30.36 82.48 -13.51
C LEU A 171 31.03 83.03 -12.24
N ALA A 172 31.21 82.21 -11.21
CA ALA A 172 31.92 82.61 -9.99
C ALA A 172 33.38 82.98 -10.28
N ARG A 173 34.08 82.20 -11.13
CA ARG A 173 35.44 82.53 -11.57
C ARG A 173 35.47 83.84 -12.38
N ALA A 174 34.52 84.03 -13.30
CA ALA A 174 34.41 85.27 -14.07
C ALA A 174 34.14 86.48 -13.18
N GLN A 175 33.32 86.32 -12.13
CA GLN A 175 33.06 87.35 -11.13
C GLN A 175 34.33 87.67 -10.31
N ASP A 176 35.07 86.66 -9.86
CA ASP A 176 36.36 86.86 -9.17
C ASP A 176 37.37 87.60 -10.04
N ASP A 177 37.44 87.27 -11.33
CA ASP A 177 38.35 87.94 -12.28
C ASP A 177 37.93 89.39 -12.54
N LEU A 178 36.63 89.68 -12.63
CA LEU A 178 36.11 91.04 -12.70
C LEU A 178 36.41 91.85 -11.42
N LEU A 179 36.28 91.23 -10.24
CA LEU A 179 36.64 91.86 -8.96
C LEU A 179 38.14 92.17 -8.92
N LYS A 180 39.00 91.23 -9.32
CA LYS A 180 40.46 91.48 -9.45
C LYS A 180 40.76 92.60 -10.45
N GLN A 181 40.05 92.65 -11.58
CA GLN A 181 40.18 93.75 -12.53
C GLN A 181 39.75 95.09 -11.92
N GLN A 182 38.63 95.13 -11.20
CA GLN A 182 38.14 96.33 -10.53
C GLN A 182 39.11 96.80 -9.44
N GLU A 183 39.67 95.88 -8.66
CA GLU A 183 40.74 96.18 -7.69
C GLU A 183 41.99 96.71 -8.39
N SER A 184 42.41 96.13 -9.51
CA SER A 184 43.58 96.59 -10.27
C SER A 184 43.36 97.99 -10.87
N GLN A 185 42.14 98.29 -11.32
CA GLN A 185 41.73 99.62 -11.77
C GLN A 185 41.66 100.61 -10.59
N ALA A 186 41.19 100.17 -9.42
CA ALA A 186 41.19 100.99 -8.21
C ALA A 186 42.62 101.28 -7.74
N ARG A 187 43.52 100.29 -7.78
CA ARG A 187 44.95 100.46 -7.47
C ARG A 187 45.64 101.42 -8.44
N THR A 188 45.40 101.30 -9.74
CA THR A 188 45.95 102.26 -10.72
C THR A 188 45.37 103.66 -10.53
N ARG A 189 44.06 103.80 -10.29
CA ARG A 189 43.45 105.09 -9.91
C ARG A 189 44.04 105.68 -8.63
N ALA A 190 44.32 104.85 -7.63
CA ALA A 190 44.98 105.28 -6.40
C ALA A 190 46.40 105.79 -6.67
N LEU A 191 47.19 105.08 -7.49
CA LEU A 191 48.52 105.53 -7.92
C LEU A 191 48.46 106.86 -8.70
N TYR A 192 47.47 107.04 -9.58
CA TYR A 192 47.25 108.33 -10.25
C TYR A 192 46.82 109.43 -9.26
N GLY A 193 46.02 109.10 -8.24
CA GLY A 193 45.64 110.01 -7.17
C GLY A 193 46.82 110.41 -6.29
N GLU A 194 47.69 109.47 -5.93
CA GLU A 194 48.95 109.73 -5.22
C GLU A 194 49.89 110.59 -6.07
N ALA A 195 50.03 110.31 -7.36
CA ALA A 195 50.80 111.15 -8.28
C ALA A 195 50.22 112.57 -8.40
N ALA A 196 48.89 112.72 -8.41
CA ALA A 196 48.24 114.02 -8.38
C ALA A 196 48.50 114.78 -7.06
N GLN A 197 48.43 114.08 -5.92
CA GLN A 197 48.79 114.66 -4.62
C GLN A 197 50.28 115.04 -4.55
N GLU A 198 51.18 114.26 -5.13
CA GLU A 198 52.60 114.61 -5.25
C GLU A 198 52.83 115.82 -6.15
N LEU A 199 52.09 115.94 -7.27
CA LEU A 199 52.12 117.15 -8.09
C LEU A 199 51.59 118.38 -7.33
N GLU A 200 50.57 118.22 -6.48
CA GLU A 200 50.08 119.26 -5.57
C GLU A 200 51.17 119.66 -4.56
N ARG A 201 51.88 118.68 -3.98
CA ARG A 201 53.03 118.91 -3.06
C ARG A 201 54.16 119.64 -3.78
N VAL A 202 54.51 119.23 -4.99
CA VAL A 202 55.53 119.89 -5.82
C VAL A 202 55.10 121.32 -6.20
N ARG A 203 53.84 121.54 -6.58
CA ARG A 203 53.30 122.89 -6.80
C ARG A 203 53.36 123.75 -5.54
N ALA A 204 53.10 123.18 -4.37
CA ALA A 204 53.24 123.88 -3.10
C ALA A 204 54.71 124.23 -2.78
N VAL A 205 55.67 123.38 -3.12
CA VAL A 205 57.12 123.65 -3.00
C VAL A 205 57.58 124.72 -3.98
N VAL A 206 57.14 124.66 -5.25
CA VAL A 206 57.43 125.69 -6.26
C VAL A 206 56.81 127.04 -5.88
N SER A 207 55.61 127.02 -5.27
CA SER A 207 54.98 128.23 -4.72
C SER A 207 55.76 128.81 -3.52
N ARG A 208 56.43 127.97 -2.72
CA ARG A 208 57.34 128.43 -1.65
C ARG A 208 58.66 128.99 -2.19
N LEU A 209 59.16 128.44 -3.31
CA LEU A 209 60.43 128.87 -3.92
C LEU A 209 60.31 130.13 -4.79
N SER A 210 59.11 130.49 -5.23
CA SER A 210 58.86 131.71 -6.01
C SER A 210 58.78 132.99 -5.16
N GLN A 211 58.89 132.90 -3.83
CA GLN A 211 58.78 134.05 -2.94
C GLN A 211 59.84 134.08 -1.82
N ARG A 212 61.14 134.19 -2.16
CA ARG A 212 62.04 135.19 -1.53
C ARG A 212 63.46 135.14 -2.06
N ARG A 213 64.09 136.30 -2.02
CA ARG A 213 65.31 136.73 -2.72
C ARG A 213 66.34 137.21 -1.68
N VAL A 214 67.63 136.87 -1.92
CA VAL A 214 68.91 137.52 -1.47
C VAL A 214 69.24 137.43 0.05
N ARG A 215 70.46 137.16 0.56
CA ARG A 215 71.86 137.50 0.17
C ARG A 215 72.93 136.49 0.65
N PRO A 216 74.18 136.56 0.12
CA PRO A 216 75.26 135.59 0.32
C PRO A 216 76.40 136.04 1.27
N GLU A 217 77.27 135.08 1.60
CA GLU A 217 78.58 135.14 2.29
C GLU A 217 78.56 135.21 3.83
N HIS A 218 78.87 134.10 4.50
CA HIS A 218 80.19 133.82 5.12
C HIS A 218 80.22 132.36 5.62
N LEU A 219 81.41 131.77 5.48
CA LEU A 219 81.79 130.40 5.80
C LEU A 219 81.80 130.12 7.31
N ALA A 220 81.62 128.83 7.64
CA ALA A 220 82.06 128.14 8.85
C ALA A 220 81.51 128.66 10.20
N SER A 221 80.44 128.01 10.67
CA SER A 221 80.26 127.72 12.09
C SER A 221 79.35 126.50 12.28
N LEU A 222 79.96 125.45 12.86
CA LEU A 222 79.38 124.50 13.82
C LEU A 222 78.18 123.69 13.29
N GLU A 223 78.32 122.47 12.80
CA GLU A 223 79.16 121.39 13.36
C GLU A 223 78.97 121.23 14.88
N GLN A 224 77.74 121.40 15.37
CA GLN A 224 77.36 120.89 16.69
C GLN A 224 75.85 120.84 16.90
N GLU A 225 75.13 119.95 16.20
CA GLU A 225 74.03 119.21 16.84
C GLU A 225 73.54 118.02 15.99
N ARG A 226 73.90 116.84 16.49
CA ARG A 226 73.07 115.63 16.60
C ARG A 226 72.42 115.13 15.30
N ARG A 227 72.87 114.04 14.65
CA ARG A 227 73.54 112.81 15.13
C ARG A 227 73.05 112.37 16.50
N THR A 228 71.83 111.87 16.53
CA THR A 228 71.17 110.95 17.47
C THR A 228 69.69 111.25 17.25
N LEU A 229 68.91 110.41 16.57
CA LEU A 229 68.61 109.04 17.00
C LEU A 229 68.17 108.22 15.77
N GLU A 230 69.13 107.68 15.04
CA GLU A 230 68.91 106.41 14.35
C GLU A 230 69.12 105.30 15.38
N LYS A 231 68.23 104.30 15.36
CA LYS A 231 68.29 103.01 16.08
C LYS A 231 67.87 103.03 17.55
N SER A 232 66.56 103.14 17.74
CA SER A 232 65.80 102.26 18.63
C SER A 232 64.81 101.54 17.71
N GLU A 233 64.52 100.24 17.80
CA GLU A 233 64.47 99.42 18.99
C GLU A 233 64.41 97.96 18.54
N LEU A 234 65.44 97.17 18.83
CA LEU A 234 65.34 95.72 18.87
C LEU A 234 66.01 95.24 20.15
N LEU A 235 65.26 94.42 20.88
CA LEU A 235 65.72 93.39 21.79
C LEU A 235 66.46 93.84 23.06
N ILE A 236 65.72 93.86 24.17
CA ILE A 236 66.31 93.71 25.51
C ILE A 236 66.02 92.29 26.00
N LYS A 237 67.05 91.45 25.91
CA LYS A 237 67.23 90.25 26.72
C LYS A 237 68.28 90.60 27.79
N LEU A 238 67.87 90.47 29.04
CA LEU A 238 68.67 90.10 30.22
C LEU A 238 69.93 90.92 30.53
N HIS A 239 69.95 91.55 31.70
CA HIS A 239 70.53 90.97 32.93
C HIS A 239 71.04 92.11 33.83
N TRP A 240 70.51 92.19 35.06
CA TRP A 240 71.18 92.88 36.15
C TRP A 240 71.29 91.93 37.33
N THR A 241 72.54 91.67 37.67
CA THR A 241 73.04 91.08 38.92
C THR A 241 73.10 92.16 40.01
N GLY A 242 72.86 91.79 41.27
CA GLY A 242 73.40 92.53 42.41
C GLY A 242 72.51 92.67 43.64
N ASP A 243 72.50 91.62 44.46
CA ASP A 243 72.44 91.58 45.93
C ASP A 243 71.51 92.50 46.75
N GLY A 244 70.69 91.84 47.57
CA GLY A 244 70.02 92.46 48.71
C GLY A 244 69.08 91.49 49.42
N LYS A 245 69.61 90.73 50.38
CA LYS A 245 68.89 89.82 51.28
C LYS A 245 67.52 90.37 51.70
N LYS A 246 66.44 89.67 51.32
CA LYS A 246 65.24 89.55 52.14
C LYS A 246 64.74 88.11 52.11
N SER A 247 64.64 87.57 53.32
CA SER A 247 63.96 86.35 53.70
C SER A 247 62.68 86.10 52.92
N PHE A 248 62.47 84.86 52.46
CA PHE A 248 61.15 84.24 52.45
C PHE A 248 61.31 82.72 52.29
N THR A 249 61.49 82.05 53.43
CA THR A 249 61.09 80.65 53.59
C THR A 249 59.56 80.65 53.61
N ILE A 250 58.91 80.60 52.45
CA ILE A 250 57.49 80.30 52.35
C ILE A 250 57.28 79.08 51.45
N VAL A 251 57.04 77.97 52.14
CA VAL A 251 56.00 76.98 51.83
C VAL A 251 55.91 76.53 50.36
N ILE A 252 56.92 75.81 49.89
CA ILE A 252 56.80 74.99 48.65
C ILE A 252 56.02 73.68 48.92
N ALA A 253 55.59 73.42 50.16
CA ALA A 253 54.83 72.23 50.53
C ALA A 253 53.28 72.38 50.43
N ASP A 254 52.72 73.59 50.30
CA ASP A 254 51.25 73.78 50.26
C ASP A 254 50.68 73.92 48.84
N GLU A 255 51.47 74.39 47.85
CA GLU A 255 50.98 74.48 46.46
C GLU A 255 50.97 73.14 45.73
N TYR A 256 51.98 72.27 45.91
CA TYR A 256 51.92 70.91 45.38
C TYR A 256 50.77 70.11 46.00
N THR A 257 50.48 70.32 47.29
CA THR A 257 49.40 69.61 47.99
C THR A 257 48.01 70.11 47.57
N ARG A 258 47.82 71.42 47.34
CA ARG A 258 46.55 71.97 46.79
C ARG A 258 46.33 71.60 45.33
N VAL A 259 47.38 71.61 44.50
CA VAL A 259 47.31 71.16 43.11
C VAL A 259 47.01 69.66 43.03
N ILE A 260 47.59 68.84 43.91
CA ILE A 260 47.26 67.42 44.04
C ILE A 260 45.82 67.23 44.57
N LEU A 261 45.36 67.98 45.57
CA LEU A 261 44.00 67.85 46.11
C LEU A 261 42.89 68.32 45.15
N VAL A 262 43.19 69.24 44.21
CA VAL A 262 42.23 69.69 43.17
C VAL A 262 42.32 68.83 41.91
N LEU A 263 43.50 68.33 41.54
CA LEU A 263 43.65 67.42 40.40
C LEU A 263 43.28 65.97 40.71
N PHE A 264 43.41 65.50 41.96
CA PHE A 264 43.13 64.11 42.34
C PHE A 264 41.65 63.72 42.15
N PRO A 265 40.64 64.53 42.54
CA PRO A 265 39.24 64.23 42.26
C PRO A 265 38.92 64.22 40.76
N VAL A 266 39.53 65.13 40.00
CA VAL A 266 39.38 65.23 38.54
C VAL A 266 40.03 64.02 37.85
N HIS A 267 41.23 63.61 38.28
CA HIS A 267 41.89 62.40 37.79
C HIS A 267 41.08 61.15 38.11
N VAL A 268 40.55 61.03 39.33
CA VAL A 268 39.72 59.88 39.75
C VAL A 268 38.40 59.82 38.97
N HIS A 269 37.75 60.96 38.71
CA HIS A 269 36.56 61.01 37.85
C HIS A 269 36.88 60.69 36.38
N LEU A 270 38.00 61.21 35.85
CA LEU A 270 38.40 60.96 34.46
C LEU A 270 38.81 59.49 34.24
N LEU A 271 39.51 58.89 35.21
CA LEU A 271 39.80 57.45 35.22
C LEU A 271 38.52 56.62 35.34
N GLY A 272 37.58 57.00 36.21
CA GLY A 272 36.29 56.30 36.33
C GLY A 272 35.48 56.30 35.03
N HIS A 273 35.45 57.43 34.31
CA HIS A 273 34.83 57.50 32.98
C HIS A 273 35.60 56.69 31.93
N GLN A 274 36.93 56.70 31.98
CA GLN A 274 37.77 55.90 31.08
C GLN A 274 37.57 54.40 31.30
N ASP A 275 37.40 53.97 32.55
CA ASP A 275 37.14 52.58 32.91
C ASP A 275 35.72 52.15 32.53
N GLN A 276 34.71 53.02 32.68
CA GLN A 276 33.36 52.77 32.18
C GLN A 276 33.32 52.58 30.65
N ILE A 277 33.99 53.47 29.90
CA ILE A 277 34.07 53.34 28.43
C ILE A 277 34.81 52.05 28.04
N ARG A 278 35.85 51.68 28.78
CA ARG A 278 36.58 50.41 28.57
C ARG A 278 35.70 49.20 28.85
N GLU A 279 34.90 49.24 29.93
CA GLU A 279 33.99 48.16 30.29
C GLU A 279 32.83 48.02 29.29
N GLU A 280 32.30 49.13 28.77
CA GLU A 280 31.31 49.09 27.69
C GLU A 280 31.90 48.58 26.36
N LEU A 281 33.13 48.95 26.02
CA LEU A 281 33.84 48.40 24.86
C LEU A 281 34.07 46.89 24.99
N GLU A 282 34.43 46.39 26.17
CA GLU A 282 34.58 44.95 26.42
C GLU A 282 33.22 44.23 26.38
N LYS A 283 32.15 44.81 26.93
CA LYS A 283 30.78 44.26 26.79
C LYS A 283 30.34 44.22 25.32
N MET A 284 30.62 45.28 24.56
CA MET A 284 30.33 45.32 23.13
C MET A 284 31.14 44.26 22.36
N LYS A 285 32.44 44.15 22.63
CA LYS A 285 33.33 43.17 22.00
C LYS A 285 32.92 41.73 22.28
N THR A 286 32.67 41.39 23.55
CA THR A 286 32.16 40.06 23.95
C THR A 286 30.81 39.75 23.32
N SER A 287 29.90 40.73 23.18
CA SER A 287 28.63 40.55 22.47
C SER A 287 28.83 40.26 20.97
N TYR A 288 29.78 40.92 20.31
CA TYR A 288 30.12 40.66 18.91
C TYR A 288 30.80 39.30 18.73
N GLU A 289 31.71 38.91 19.62
CA GLU A 289 32.35 37.58 19.62
C GLU A 289 31.32 36.47 19.80
N GLU A 290 30.33 36.65 20.70
CA GLU A 290 29.22 35.71 20.83
C GLU A 290 28.34 35.63 19.58
N GLN A 291 28.02 36.78 18.97
CA GLN A 291 27.25 36.80 17.73
C GLN A 291 28.02 36.12 16.59
N GLN A 292 29.33 36.34 16.50
CA GLN A 292 30.20 35.69 15.53
C GLN A 292 30.26 34.18 15.77
N SER A 293 30.45 33.74 17.01
CA SER A 293 30.46 32.32 17.36
C SER A 293 29.12 31.63 17.04
N LYS A 294 27.99 32.28 17.33
CA LYS A 294 26.64 31.77 16.98
C LYS A 294 26.44 31.66 15.46
N LEU A 295 27.01 32.58 14.67
CA LEU A 295 26.95 32.50 13.21
C LEU A 295 27.85 31.38 12.67
N GLU A 296 29.06 31.23 13.19
CA GLU A 296 29.98 30.15 12.83
C GLU A 296 29.37 28.77 13.15
N GLU A 297 28.75 28.61 14.33
CA GLU A 297 28.05 27.38 14.71
C GLU A 297 26.88 27.05 13.76
N LYS A 298 26.07 28.05 13.39
CA LYS A 298 25.00 27.87 12.39
C LYS A 298 25.53 27.46 11.03
N VAL A 299 26.64 28.04 10.57
CA VAL A 299 27.29 27.67 9.30
C VAL A 299 27.79 26.22 9.36
N VAL A 300 28.39 25.80 10.47
CA VAL A 300 28.84 24.41 10.67
C VAL A 300 27.65 23.45 10.73
N ALA A 301 26.57 23.80 11.43
CA ALA A 301 25.35 23.00 11.50
C ALA A 301 24.71 22.82 10.12
N MET A 302 24.53 23.91 9.36
CA MET A 302 24.03 23.84 7.98
C MET A 302 24.96 23.03 7.07
N GLY A 303 26.28 23.11 7.27
CA GLY A 303 27.25 22.30 6.51
C GLY A 303 27.13 20.80 6.78
N LYS A 304 26.89 20.41 8.04
CA LYS A 304 26.62 19.01 8.43
C LYS A 304 25.30 18.52 7.85
N GLU A 305 24.24 19.31 7.97
CA GLU A 305 22.92 18.97 7.41
C GLU A 305 22.98 18.85 5.89
N GLN A 306 23.68 19.75 5.20
CA GLN A 306 23.88 19.67 3.76
C GLN A 306 24.64 18.40 3.36
N GLN A 307 25.62 17.98 4.15
CA GLN A 307 26.37 16.74 3.89
C GLN A 307 25.53 15.49 4.15
N GLU A 308 24.69 15.50 5.18
CA GLU A 308 23.73 14.43 5.46
C GLU A 308 22.67 14.32 4.36
N ASN A 309 22.11 15.45 3.91
CA ASN A 309 21.20 15.50 2.77
C ASN A 309 21.87 14.96 1.49
N LYS A 310 23.13 15.31 1.22
CA LYS A 310 23.90 14.75 0.09
C LYS A 310 24.08 13.23 0.22
N ARG A 311 24.33 12.70 1.42
CA ARG A 311 24.43 11.25 1.66
C ARG A 311 23.07 10.57 1.47
N ALA A 312 22.00 11.15 2.00
CA ALA A 312 20.64 10.65 1.83
C ALA A 312 20.25 10.56 0.36
N ILE A 313 20.53 11.61 -0.43
CA ILE A 313 20.28 11.63 -1.88
C ILE A 313 21.05 10.52 -2.60
N ARG A 314 22.34 10.31 -2.28
CA ARG A 314 23.13 9.21 -2.88
C ARG A 314 22.55 7.84 -2.51
N ASN A 315 22.13 7.66 -1.26
CA ASN A 315 21.52 6.41 -0.80
C ASN A 315 20.18 6.14 -1.50
N THR A 316 19.35 7.17 -1.71
CA THR A 316 18.09 7.01 -2.46
C THR A 316 18.35 6.75 -3.94
N GLN A 317 19.37 7.38 -4.54
CA GLN A 317 19.80 7.10 -5.91
C GLN A 317 20.30 5.66 -6.07
N HIS A 318 21.09 5.16 -5.11
CA HIS A 318 21.55 3.77 -5.11
C HIS A 318 20.39 2.78 -5.04
N LYS A 319 19.45 3.00 -4.12
CA LYS A 319 18.24 2.16 -4.00
C LYS A 319 17.38 2.20 -5.26
N LEU A 320 17.21 3.38 -5.88
CA LEU A 320 16.50 3.52 -7.16
C LEU A 320 17.21 2.75 -8.27
N ALA A 321 18.55 2.77 -8.31
CA ALA A 321 19.33 2.01 -9.29
C ALA A 321 19.21 0.49 -9.06
N GLU A 322 19.27 0.01 -7.82
CA GLU A 322 19.03 -1.39 -7.46
C GLU A 322 17.63 -1.85 -7.87
N GLN A 323 16.61 -1.05 -7.57
CA GLN A 323 15.23 -1.34 -7.97
C GLN A 323 15.06 -1.34 -9.48
N SER A 324 15.70 -0.41 -10.19
CA SER A 324 15.70 -0.37 -11.66
C SER A 324 16.36 -1.61 -12.26
N ALA A 325 17.47 -2.07 -11.68
CA ALA A 325 18.17 -3.29 -12.12
C ALA A 325 17.32 -4.55 -11.86
N ALA A 326 16.66 -4.65 -10.71
CA ALA A 326 15.75 -5.75 -10.40
C ALA A 326 14.51 -5.76 -11.32
N LEU A 327 13.98 -4.57 -11.65
CA LEU A 327 12.89 -4.45 -12.62
C LEU A 327 13.32 -4.93 -14.01
N LEU A 328 14.49 -4.50 -14.49
CA LEU A 328 15.03 -4.93 -15.79
C LEU A 328 15.29 -6.45 -15.84
N SER A 329 15.81 -7.04 -14.77
CA SER A 329 16.01 -8.49 -14.72
C SER A 329 14.69 -9.25 -14.73
N SER A 330 13.67 -8.78 -14.00
CA SER A 330 12.32 -9.36 -14.04
C SER A 330 11.66 -9.22 -15.43
N GLN A 331 11.82 -8.08 -16.09
CA GLN A 331 11.32 -7.86 -17.47
C GLN A 331 12.03 -8.78 -18.47
N SER A 332 13.33 -9.01 -18.31
CA SER A 332 14.08 -9.96 -19.15
C SER A 332 13.56 -11.37 -18.97
N GLN A 333 13.33 -11.81 -17.73
CA GLN A 333 12.76 -13.13 -17.43
C GLN A 333 11.35 -13.29 -18.01
N LEU A 334 10.52 -12.24 -17.96
CA LEU A 334 9.19 -12.26 -18.55
C LEU A 334 9.26 -12.45 -20.07
N LYS A 335 10.14 -11.72 -20.77
CA LYS A 335 10.37 -11.88 -22.21
C LYS A 335 10.89 -13.28 -22.56
N GLU A 336 11.77 -13.85 -21.74
CA GLU A 336 12.28 -15.21 -21.93
C GLU A 336 11.15 -16.24 -21.81
N VAL A 337 10.28 -16.12 -20.80
CA VAL A 337 9.11 -16.98 -20.63
C VAL A 337 8.09 -16.79 -21.76
N GLU A 338 7.90 -15.58 -22.27
CA GLU A 338 7.05 -15.31 -23.45
C GLU A 338 7.60 -15.98 -24.72
N ALA A 339 8.93 -15.93 -24.91
CA ALA A 339 9.60 -16.61 -26.02
C ALA A 339 9.50 -18.15 -25.87
N GLU A 340 9.66 -18.69 -24.67
CA GLU A 340 9.43 -20.10 -24.36
C GLU A 340 7.98 -20.51 -24.66
N ASN A 341 7.00 -19.69 -24.26
CA ASN A 341 5.58 -19.95 -24.53
C ASN A 341 5.31 -19.99 -26.03
N SER A 342 5.84 -19.02 -26.78
CA SER A 342 5.74 -18.99 -28.25
C SER A 342 6.39 -20.22 -28.90
N ARG A 343 7.55 -20.65 -28.39
CA ARG A 343 8.23 -21.87 -28.86
C ARG A 343 7.43 -23.13 -28.58
N LEU A 344 6.87 -23.26 -27.38
CA LEU A 344 6.01 -24.39 -27.00
C LEU A 344 4.71 -24.42 -27.82
N GLN A 345 4.14 -23.25 -28.14
CA GLN A 345 2.99 -23.17 -29.04
C GLN A 345 3.30 -23.65 -30.45
N LEU A 346 4.49 -23.36 -30.97
CA LEU A 346 4.93 -23.89 -32.27
C LEU A 346 5.11 -25.40 -32.23
N GLN A 347 5.79 -25.93 -31.20
CA GLN A 347 5.93 -27.39 -31.02
C GLN A 347 4.58 -28.11 -30.91
N LEU A 348 3.59 -27.47 -30.27
CA LEU A 348 2.22 -27.98 -30.22
C LEU A 348 1.56 -28.05 -31.60
N LYS A 349 1.78 -27.03 -32.45
CA LYS A 349 1.25 -27.01 -33.82
C LYS A 349 1.92 -28.10 -34.66
N GLU A 350 3.24 -28.21 -34.61
CA GLU A 350 4.02 -29.24 -35.31
C GLU A 350 3.55 -30.64 -34.91
N LEU A 351 3.43 -30.94 -33.62
CA LEU A 351 2.98 -32.25 -33.15
C LEU A 351 1.52 -32.57 -33.58
N ASN A 352 0.66 -31.55 -33.66
CA ASN A 352 -0.72 -31.71 -34.12
C ASN A 352 -0.79 -31.94 -35.64
N GLU A 353 0.06 -31.25 -36.41
CA GLU A 353 0.24 -31.49 -37.84
C GLU A 353 0.79 -32.89 -38.11
N GLU A 354 1.77 -33.35 -37.34
CA GLU A 354 2.28 -34.72 -37.41
C GLU A 354 1.20 -35.75 -37.08
N TYR A 355 0.38 -35.50 -36.04
CA TYR A 355 -0.74 -36.38 -35.69
C TYR A 355 -1.77 -36.46 -36.82
N ARG A 356 -2.12 -35.32 -37.42
CA ARG A 356 -3.01 -35.26 -38.59
C ARG A 356 -2.40 -35.99 -39.80
N ALA A 357 -1.11 -35.80 -40.07
CA ALA A 357 -0.41 -36.47 -41.16
C ALA A 357 -0.40 -37.99 -40.98
N ARG A 358 -0.17 -38.49 -39.74
CA ARG A 358 -0.26 -39.93 -39.43
C ARG A 358 -1.67 -40.47 -39.64
N LEU A 359 -2.71 -39.75 -39.18
CA LEU A 359 -4.10 -40.15 -39.43
C LEU A 359 -4.44 -40.22 -40.92
N VAL A 360 -3.98 -39.25 -41.71
CA VAL A 360 -4.16 -39.25 -43.17
C VAL A 360 -3.45 -40.44 -43.81
N ARG A 361 -2.21 -40.73 -43.40
CA ARG A 361 -1.46 -41.92 -43.85
C ARG A 361 -2.23 -43.20 -43.53
N TYR A 362 -2.74 -43.32 -42.30
CA TYR A 362 -3.52 -44.48 -41.89
C TYR A 362 -4.81 -44.66 -42.71
N LEU A 363 -5.49 -43.56 -43.07
CA LEU A 363 -6.67 -43.60 -43.94
C LEU A 363 -6.31 -43.96 -45.39
N GLN A 364 -5.18 -43.47 -45.90
CA GLN A 364 -4.66 -43.80 -47.23
C GLN A 364 -4.28 -45.28 -47.31
N ASP A 365 -3.53 -45.79 -46.34
CA ASP A 365 -3.14 -47.20 -46.27
C ASP A 365 -4.39 -48.12 -46.17
N LEU A 366 -5.44 -47.68 -45.47
CA LEU A 366 -6.71 -48.41 -45.37
C LEU A 366 -7.50 -48.39 -46.69
N ALA A 367 -7.45 -47.27 -47.44
CA ALA A 367 -8.04 -47.14 -48.77
C ALA A 367 -7.29 -47.99 -49.81
N GLU A 368 -5.96 -47.92 -49.85
CA GLU A 368 -5.11 -48.74 -50.74
C GLU A 368 -5.29 -50.24 -50.46
N TYR A 369 -5.46 -50.63 -49.19
CA TYR A 369 -5.80 -52.00 -48.83
C TYR A 369 -7.19 -52.42 -49.34
N MET A 370 -8.22 -51.56 -49.21
CA MET A 370 -9.56 -51.86 -49.73
C MET A 370 -9.57 -51.95 -51.27
N ASP A 371 -8.80 -51.11 -51.95
CA ASP A 371 -8.66 -51.15 -53.41
C ASP A 371 -7.89 -52.41 -53.88
N ALA A 372 -6.83 -52.81 -53.16
CA ALA A 372 -6.09 -54.05 -53.42
C ALA A 372 -6.94 -55.31 -53.15
N SER A 373 -7.79 -55.29 -52.12
CA SER A 373 -8.75 -56.37 -51.82
C SER A 373 -9.90 -56.43 -52.84
N ALA A 374 -10.23 -55.33 -53.53
CA ALA A 374 -11.24 -55.31 -54.58
C ALA A 374 -10.73 -55.87 -55.92
N GLY A 375 -9.42 -55.76 -56.20
CA GLY A 375 -8.78 -56.30 -57.40
C GLY A 375 -8.48 -57.80 -57.38
N ALA A 376 -8.41 -58.43 -56.19
CA ALA A 376 -8.08 -59.84 -56.01
C ALA A 376 -9.34 -60.72 -55.87
N ALA A 377 -10.04 -60.93 -56.97
CA ALA A 377 -11.13 -61.91 -57.04
C ALA A 377 -10.58 -63.34 -56.94
N GLY A 378 -10.44 -63.84 -55.70
CA GLY A 378 -10.31 -65.26 -55.40
C GLY A 378 -8.99 -65.68 -54.74
N THR A 379 -9.15 -66.31 -53.57
CA THR A 379 -8.31 -67.42 -53.02
C THR A 379 -7.28 -67.22 -51.89
N LYS A 380 -7.16 -66.09 -51.14
CA LYS A 380 -6.31 -66.07 -49.89
C LYS A 380 -6.81 -65.20 -48.71
N ARG A 381 -8.02 -65.46 -48.23
CA ARG A 381 -8.74 -64.64 -47.22
C ARG A 381 -8.21 -64.65 -45.76
N ALA A 382 -7.38 -65.62 -45.38
CA ALA A 382 -6.88 -65.78 -43.99
C ALA A 382 -5.61 -64.96 -43.64
N PRO A 383 -4.53 -64.95 -44.46
CA PRO A 383 -3.36 -64.11 -44.20
C PRO A 383 -3.65 -62.60 -44.35
N GLU A 384 -4.61 -62.23 -45.22
CA GLU A 384 -5.05 -60.84 -45.42
C GLU A 384 -5.73 -60.24 -44.18
N ARG A 385 -6.49 -61.06 -43.43
CA ARG A 385 -7.19 -60.63 -42.21
C ARG A 385 -6.22 -60.43 -41.03
N ALA A 386 -5.15 -61.21 -40.98
CA ALA A 386 -4.08 -61.05 -40.00
C ALA A 386 -3.24 -59.78 -40.27
N GLN A 387 -3.00 -59.44 -41.55
CA GLN A 387 -2.32 -58.19 -41.92
C GLN A 387 -3.14 -56.95 -41.55
N MET A 388 -4.45 -56.94 -41.83
CA MET A 388 -5.35 -55.86 -41.39
C MET A 388 -5.36 -55.71 -39.87
N LYS A 389 -5.42 -56.84 -39.15
CA LYS A 389 -5.36 -56.83 -37.68
C LYS A 389 -4.06 -56.22 -37.17
N ASN A 390 -2.91 -56.63 -37.73
CA ASN A 390 -1.61 -56.08 -37.35
C ASN A 390 -1.48 -54.58 -37.67
N PHE A 391 -2.07 -54.12 -38.78
CA PHE A 391 -2.09 -52.70 -39.13
C PHE A 391 -2.91 -51.87 -38.13
N VAL A 392 -4.12 -52.32 -37.80
CA VAL A 392 -4.97 -51.66 -36.80
C VAL A 392 -4.34 -51.70 -35.41
N ASP A 393 -3.69 -52.81 -35.06
CA ASP A 393 -2.96 -52.95 -33.79
C ASP A 393 -1.77 -51.97 -33.72
N ASN A 394 -1.02 -51.80 -34.81
CA ASN A 394 0.06 -50.81 -34.91
C ASN A 394 -0.47 -49.37 -34.81
N MET A 395 -1.57 -49.05 -35.48
CA MET A 395 -2.23 -47.73 -35.39
C MET A 395 -2.67 -47.43 -33.95
N LEU A 396 -3.33 -48.38 -33.29
CA LEU A 396 -3.76 -48.24 -31.90
C LEU A 396 -2.56 -48.09 -30.95
N GLN A 397 -1.45 -48.79 -31.22
CA GLN A 397 -0.22 -48.67 -30.45
C GLN A 397 0.43 -47.29 -30.60
N ASP A 398 0.49 -46.75 -31.82
CA ASP A 398 1.03 -45.41 -32.11
C ASP A 398 0.17 -44.30 -31.48
N VAL A 399 -1.16 -44.42 -31.56
CA VAL A 399 -2.09 -43.49 -30.89
C VAL A 399 -1.89 -43.55 -29.37
N ARG A 400 -1.81 -44.75 -28.78
CA ARG A 400 -1.53 -44.92 -27.34
C ARG A 400 -0.15 -44.38 -26.93
N ALA A 401 0.86 -44.47 -27.78
CA ALA A 401 2.18 -43.93 -27.52
C ALA A 401 2.20 -42.39 -27.60
N SER A 402 1.50 -41.81 -28.57
CA SER A 402 1.32 -40.36 -28.72
C SER A 402 0.61 -39.74 -27.52
N TYR A 403 -0.50 -40.35 -27.07
CA TYR A 403 -1.20 -39.90 -25.87
C TYR A 403 -0.33 -40.02 -24.60
N ARG A 404 0.44 -41.11 -24.45
CA ARG A 404 1.38 -41.26 -23.33
C ARG A 404 2.47 -40.19 -23.32
N SER A 405 3.06 -39.89 -24.48
CA SER A 405 4.05 -38.80 -24.60
C SER A 405 3.44 -37.43 -24.27
N ARG A 406 2.20 -37.19 -24.71
CA ARG A 406 1.48 -35.95 -24.39
C ARG A 406 1.16 -35.82 -22.90
N GLU A 407 0.74 -36.91 -22.28
CA GLU A 407 0.48 -37.00 -20.84
C GLU A 407 1.77 -36.73 -20.04
N GLU A 408 2.91 -37.28 -20.47
CA GLU A 408 4.21 -37.04 -19.85
C GLU A 408 4.68 -35.58 -19.99
N GLN A 409 4.44 -34.94 -21.13
CA GLN A 409 4.67 -33.50 -21.32
C GLN A 409 3.80 -32.65 -20.40
N LEU A 410 2.50 -32.97 -20.27
CA LEU A 410 1.60 -32.26 -19.36
C LEU A 410 2.00 -32.47 -17.90
N ALA A 411 2.39 -33.69 -17.53
CA ALA A 411 2.87 -34.01 -16.19
C ALA A 411 4.19 -33.32 -15.86
N SER A 412 5.11 -33.18 -16.83
CA SER A 412 6.35 -32.42 -16.62
C SER A 412 6.11 -30.91 -16.52
N ALA A 413 5.22 -30.34 -17.33
CA ALA A 413 4.80 -28.94 -17.23
C ALA A 413 4.12 -28.64 -15.87
N ALA A 414 3.20 -29.51 -15.43
CA ALA A 414 2.56 -29.40 -14.11
C ALA A 414 3.59 -29.46 -12.96
N ARG A 415 4.58 -30.36 -13.04
CA ARG A 415 5.70 -30.41 -12.09
C ARG A 415 6.53 -29.12 -12.12
N GLY A 416 6.75 -28.54 -13.30
CA GLY A 416 7.43 -27.25 -13.47
C GLY A 416 6.68 -26.09 -12.82
N TYR A 417 5.37 -25.99 -13.05
CA TYR A 417 4.52 -24.97 -12.42
C TYR A 417 4.49 -25.12 -10.90
N LYS A 418 4.37 -26.35 -10.38
CA LYS A 418 4.47 -26.62 -8.94
C LYS A 418 5.78 -26.12 -8.35
N LYS A 419 6.91 -26.35 -9.03
CA LYS A 419 8.24 -25.88 -8.58
C LYS A 419 8.35 -24.36 -8.59
N ARG A 420 7.83 -23.69 -9.62
CA ARG A 420 7.80 -22.20 -9.69
C ARG A 420 6.91 -21.61 -8.60
N LEU A 421 5.74 -22.21 -8.35
CA LEU A 421 4.83 -21.80 -7.29
C LEU A 421 5.47 -21.96 -5.91
N GLN A 422 6.16 -23.08 -5.65
CA GLN A 422 6.94 -23.27 -4.42
C GLN A 422 8.02 -22.21 -4.24
N GLN A 423 8.71 -21.81 -5.32
CA GLN A 423 9.71 -20.74 -5.24
C GLN A 423 9.07 -19.38 -4.93
N LEU A 424 7.91 -19.08 -5.53
CA LEU A 424 7.16 -17.85 -5.27
C LEU A 424 6.69 -17.79 -3.81
N VAL A 425 6.18 -18.90 -3.27
CA VAL A 425 5.78 -18.99 -1.85
C VAL A 425 6.98 -18.72 -0.93
N ARG A 426 8.16 -19.30 -1.21
CA ARG A 426 9.39 -19.02 -0.43
C ARG A 426 9.77 -17.54 -0.48
N THR A 427 9.71 -16.91 -1.65
CA THR A 427 9.99 -15.47 -1.76
C THR A 427 8.96 -14.63 -1.00
N HIS A 428 7.68 -15.02 -1.05
CA HIS A 428 6.61 -14.36 -0.29
C HIS A 428 6.84 -14.47 1.22
N GLU A 429 7.23 -15.65 1.72
CA GLU A 429 7.60 -15.86 3.12
C GLU A 429 8.77 -14.96 3.55
N THR A 430 9.83 -14.85 2.73
CA THR A 430 10.96 -13.96 3.04
C THR A 430 10.55 -12.48 3.09
N LEU A 431 9.65 -12.06 2.18
CA LEU A 431 9.12 -10.70 2.15
C LEU A 431 8.24 -10.41 3.37
N LEU A 432 7.39 -11.36 3.76
CA LEU A 432 6.57 -11.27 4.97
C LEU A 432 7.42 -11.13 6.23
N ILE A 433 8.55 -11.84 6.32
CA ILE A 433 9.49 -11.69 7.43
C ILE A 433 10.10 -10.28 7.44
N ALA A 434 10.51 -9.75 6.29
CA ALA A 434 11.04 -8.39 6.20
C ALA A 434 9.98 -7.33 6.57
N TYR A 435 8.74 -7.53 6.12
CA TYR A 435 7.61 -6.69 6.47
C TYR A 435 7.33 -6.72 7.98
N ARG A 436 7.32 -7.90 8.60
CA ARG A 436 7.19 -8.08 10.06
C ARG A 436 8.19 -7.23 10.82
N MET A 437 9.47 -7.42 10.50
CA MET A 437 10.56 -6.74 11.19
C MET A 437 10.41 -5.22 11.11
N ARG A 438 10.00 -4.71 9.94
CA ARG A 438 9.79 -3.27 9.75
C ARG A 438 8.56 -2.75 10.49
N ARG A 439 7.46 -3.51 10.50
CA ARG A 439 6.24 -3.16 11.23
C ARG A 439 6.49 -3.12 12.74
N GLU A 440 7.20 -4.10 13.27
CA GLU A 440 7.59 -4.14 14.69
C GLU A 440 8.52 -2.97 15.06
N GLN A 441 9.46 -2.59 14.18
CA GLN A 441 10.29 -1.39 14.38
C GLN A 441 9.47 -0.10 14.44
N ILE A 442 8.47 0.07 13.56
CA ILE A 442 7.58 1.25 13.56
C ILE A 442 6.75 1.28 14.85
N LEU A 443 6.17 0.14 15.24
CA LEU A 443 5.41 0.02 16.49
C LEU A 443 6.27 0.31 17.73
N ALA A 444 7.53 -0.15 17.74
CA ALA A 444 8.48 0.08 18.83
C ALA A 444 8.94 1.54 18.96
N LEU A 445 8.98 2.29 17.86
CA LEU A 445 9.35 3.72 17.85
C LEU A 445 8.25 4.62 18.43
N GLY A 446 6.99 4.15 18.48
CA GLY A 446 5.87 4.87 19.11
C GLY A 446 5.49 6.21 18.42
N ASP A 447 6.03 6.47 17.23
CA ASP A 447 5.81 7.70 16.49
C ASP A 447 4.45 7.66 15.79
N ARG A 448 3.54 8.56 16.19
CA ARG A 448 2.16 8.64 15.64
C ARG A 448 2.11 9.11 14.18
N SER A 449 3.23 9.56 13.62
CA SER A 449 3.31 10.03 12.24
C SER A 449 3.47 8.90 11.21
N LEU A 450 3.89 7.70 11.65
CA LEU A 450 4.17 6.57 10.78
C LEU A 450 3.10 5.49 10.97
N ASP A 451 2.36 5.19 9.89
CA ASP A 451 1.41 4.07 9.86
C ASP A 451 2.19 2.74 9.74
N PRO A 452 2.05 1.80 10.69
CA PRO A 452 2.65 0.47 10.61
C PRO A 452 2.08 -0.38 9.47
N GLY A 453 0.90 -0.02 8.94
CA GLY A 453 0.19 -0.78 7.93
C GLY A 453 -0.50 -2.04 8.46
N PRO A 454 -1.21 -2.76 7.57
CA PRO A 454 -2.09 -3.86 7.94
C PRO A 454 -1.35 -5.07 8.54
N PRO A 455 -1.98 -5.83 9.45
CA PRO A 455 -1.38 -7.03 10.03
C PRO A 455 -1.00 -8.09 8.98
N GLU A 456 0.03 -8.88 9.27
CA GLU A 456 0.55 -9.92 8.35
C GLU A 456 -0.48 -10.96 7.91
N SER A 457 -1.54 -11.17 8.70
CA SER A 457 -2.66 -12.06 8.35
C SER A 457 -3.36 -11.62 7.05
N HIS A 458 -3.32 -10.33 6.71
CA HIS A 458 -3.89 -9.79 5.47
C HIS A 458 -3.14 -10.25 4.21
N PHE A 459 -1.93 -10.77 4.35
CA PHE A 459 -1.09 -11.23 3.24
C PHE A 459 -0.93 -12.76 3.22
N SER A 460 -1.77 -13.49 3.97
CA SER A 460 -1.75 -14.95 3.97
C SER A 460 -2.22 -15.51 2.62
N LEU A 461 -1.39 -16.35 1.99
CA LEU A 461 -1.74 -17.01 0.74
C LEU A 461 -2.77 -18.13 1.01
N PRO A 462 -3.87 -18.22 0.24
CA PRO A 462 -4.95 -19.18 0.45
C PRO A 462 -4.62 -20.62 0.05
N GLU A 463 -3.42 -20.88 -0.48
CA GLU A 463 -3.03 -22.16 -1.07
C GLU A 463 -2.62 -23.19 0.00
N ARG A 464 -3.63 -23.81 0.62
CA ARG A 464 -3.48 -24.81 1.71
C ARG A 464 -2.70 -26.07 1.30
N GLU A 465 -2.62 -26.38 0.01
CA GLU A 465 -2.00 -27.60 -0.53
C GLU A 465 -0.46 -27.54 -0.63
N LEU A 466 0.13 -26.34 -0.53
CA LEU A 466 1.59 -26.15 -0.62
C LEU A 466 2.26 -25.88 0.74
N GLN A 467 1.47 -25.57 1.77
CA GLN A 467 1.97 -25.18 3.10
C GLN A 467 2.05 -26.42 4.02
N SER A 468 3.10 -26.49 4.83
CA SER A 468 3.19 -27.51 5.87
C SER A 468 2.16 -27.24 6.97
N GLU A 469 1.73 -28.27 7.71
CA GLU A 469 0.79 -28.08 8.83
C GLU A 469 1.30 -27.07 9.86
N GLN A 470 2.62 -27.03 10.08
CA GLN A 470 3.28 -26.04 10.94
C GLN A 470 3.14 -24.60 10.42
N SER A 471 3.19 -24.39 9.11
CA SER A 471 3.03 -23.05 8.52
C SER A 471 1.57 -22.59 8.52
N LEU A 472 0.61 -23.52 8.40
CA LEU A 472 -0.82 -23.28 8.60
C LEU A 472 -1.17 -22.95 10.05
N GLU A 473 -0.58 -23.67 11.01
CA GLU A 473 -0.76 -23.41 12.44
C GLU A 473 -0.17 -22.04 12.81
N LEU A 474 1.01 -21.71 12.29
CA LEU A 474 1.59 -20.38 12.43
C LEU A 474 0.73 -19.29 11.79
N ALA A 475 0.05 -19.56 10.66
CA ALA A 475 -0.89 -18.62 10.04
C ALA A 475 -2.12 -18.37 10.94
N ARG A 476 -2.68 -19.43 11.55
CA ARG A 476 -3.78 -19.32 12.52
C ARG A 476 -3.37 -18.54 13.76
N LEU A 477 -2.21 -18.85 14.34
CA LEU A 477 -1.68 -18.13 15.50
C LEU A 477 -1.40 -16.64 15.18
N ARG A 478 -1.03 -16.32 13.94
CA ARG A 478 -0.87 -14.93 13.48
C ARG A 478 -2.21 -14.22 13.31
N GLU A 479 -3.22 -14.92 12.83
CA GLU A 479 -4.59 -14.40 12.76
C GLU A 479 -5.15 -14.12 14.16
N ASP A 480 -4.95 -15.04 15.10
CA ASP A 480 -5.31 -14.86 16.51
C ASP A 480 -4.53 -13.72 17.16
N LYS A 481 -3.23 -13.59 16.88
CA LYS A 481 -2.43 -12.42 17.31
C LYS A 481 -2.97 -11.13 16.72
N ALA A 482 -3.37 -11.10 15.45
CA ALA A 482 -3.95 -9.91 14.81
C ALA A 482 -5.33 -9.55 15.40
N ARG A 483 -6.12 -10.56 15.81
CA ARG A 483 -7.39 -10.37 16.53
C ARG A 483 -7.19 -9.86 17.96
N LEU A 484 -6.04 -10.17 18.57
CA LEU A 484 -5.67 -9.76 19.93
C LEU A 484 -4.81 -8.49 19.98
N GLU A 485 -4.27 -8.01 18.85
CA GLU A 485 -3.55 -6.73 18.81
C GLU A 485 -4.52 -5.61 19.22
N PRO A 486 -4.26 -4.90 20.34
CA PRO A 486 -5.14 -3.84 20.77
C PRO A 486 -5.02 -2.70 19.77
N ASN A 487 -6.10 -2.44 19.03
CA ASN A 487 -6.25 -1.18 18.32
C ASN A 487 -6.39 -0.10 19.40
N PRO A 488 -5.41 0.79 19.64
CA PRO A 488 -5.42 1.69 20.80
C PRO A 488 -6.47 2.81 20.69
N ALA A 489 -7.33 2.77 19.67
CA ALA A 489 -8.34 3.80 19.44
C ALA A 489 -9.67 3.55 20.17
N TYR A 490 -10.08 2.30 20.46
CA TYR A 490 -11.37 2.07 21.11
C TYR A 490 -11.38 0.73 21.86
N HIS A 491 -11.30 0.73 23.19
CA HIS A 491 -11.65 -0.44 24.00
C HIS A 491 -12.45 -0.01 25.22
N SER A 492 -13.75 -0.34 25.20
CA SER A 492 -14.61 -0.39 26.39
C SER A 492 -14.58 -1.83 26.93
N PRO A 493 -14.40 -2.06 28.25
CA PRO A 493 -14.24 -3.41 28.84
C PRO A 493 -15.43 -4.38 28.67
N SER A 494 -16.55 -3.91 28.11
CA SER A 494 -17.80 -4.69 28.05
C SER A 494 -17.85 -5.71 26.89
N LEU A 495 -17.08 -5.52 25.82
CA LEU A 495 -17.13 -6.39 24.63
C LEU A 495 -16.39 -7.73 24.83
N THR A 496 -15.34 -7.74 25.64
CA THR A 496 -14.51 -8.93 25.90
C THR A 496 -15.26 -9.98 26.73
N ILE A 497 -16.16 -9.54 27.61
CA ILE A 497 -17.02 -10.42 28.43
C ILE A 497 -18.15 -11.03 27.60
N LEU A 498 -18.64 -10.31 26.58
CA LEU A 498 -19.74 -10.79 25.73
C LEU A 498 -19.27 -11.85 24.72
N LEU A 499 -18.07 -11.68 24.16
CA LEU A 499 -17.46 -12.65 23.24
C LEU A 499 -17.06 -13.96 23.93
N SER A 500 -16.61 -13.91 25.18
CA SER A 500 -16.30 -15.11 25.97
C SER A 500 -17.55 -15.89 26.39
N PHE A 501 -18.68 -15.22 26.60
CA PHE A 501 -19.96 -15.87 26.89
C PHE A 501 -20.56 -16.57 25.65
N HIS A 502 -20.41 -15.98 24.46
CA HIS A 502 -20.97 -16.56 23.23
C HIS A 502 -20.26 -17.85 22.80
N LEU A 503 -18.93 -17.94 22.99
CA LEU A 503 -18.14 -19.11 22.63
C LEU A 503 -18.46 -20.34 23.53
N LEU A 504 -18.74 -20.11 24.82
CA LEU A 504 -19.10 -21.16 25.78
C LEU A 504 -20.49 -21.78 25.49
N VAL A 505 -21.44 -20.97 25.02
CA VAL A 505 -22.79 -21.43 24.64
C VAL A 505 -22.75 -22.26 23.36
N SER A 506 -21.92 -21.86 22.39
CA SER A 506 -21.74 -22.57 21.12
C SER A 506 -21.09 -23.95 21.32
N PHE A 507 -20.11 -24.06 22.23
CA PHE A 507 -19.43 -25.32 22.53
C PHE A 507 -20.35 -26.33 23.24
N ARG A 508 -21.27 -25.85 24.10
CA ARG A 508 -22.25 -26.69 24.81
C ARG A 508 -23.37 -27.22 23.88
N ARG A 509 -23.66 -26.53 22.77
CA ARG A 509 -24.72 -26.90 21.81
C ARG A 509 -24.30 -28.04 20.87
N VAL A 510 -22.99 -28.15 20.56
CA VAL A 510 -22.42 -29.22 19.72
C VAL A 510 -22.28 -30.53 20.50
N PHE A 511 -21.93 -30.46 21.80
CA PHE A 511 -21.69 -31.64 22.62
C PHE A 511 -22.96 -32.41 23.04
N LEU A 512 -24.14 -31.76 23.02
CA LEU A 512 -25.41 -32.37 23.43
C LEU A 512 -26.20 -33.05 22.30
N LYS A 513 -25.84 -32.83 21.03
CA LYS A 513 -26.52 -33.44 19.87
C LYS A 513 -26.02 -34.86 19.56
N SER A 514 -24.87 -35.27 20.09
CA SER A 514 -24.22 -36.55 19.75
C SER A 514 -24.65 -37.75 20.61
N THR A 515 -25.48 -37.56 21.64
CA THR A 515 -25.61 -38.54 22.73
C THR A 515 -27.02 -39.04 23.06
N LEU A 516 -28.00 -38.92 22.17
CA LEU A 516 -29.31 -39.53 22.43
C LEU A 516 -29.96 -40.18 21.20
N ARG A 517 -30.21 -41.50 21.38
CA ARG A 517 -31.32 -42.30 20.83
C ARG A 517 -30.98 -43.21 19.64
N VAL A 518 -30.33 -44.33 19.94
CA VAL A 518 -30.59 -45.61 19.24
C VAL A 518 -31.17 -46.56 20.27
N SER A 519 -32.40 -47.01 20.05
CA SER A 519 -33.00 -48.15 20.75
C SER A 519 -33.48 -49.14 19.69
N PRO A 520 -33.15 -50.44 19.79
CA PRO A 520 -33.59 -51.44 18.84
C PRO A 520 -34.89 -52.09 19.32
N SER A 521 -35.94 -52.01 18.52
CA SER A 521 -37.16 -52.81 18.72
C SER A 521 -37.17 -53.98 17.74
N ARG A 522 -37.00 -55.17 18.32
CA ARG A 522 -37.16 -56.51 17.73
C ARG A 522 -38.64 -56.92 17.81
N SER A 523 -39.23 -57.39 16.72
CA SER A 523 -40.40 -58.28 16.75
C SER A 523 -40.44 -59.15 15.49
N GLU A 524 -40.68 -60.44 15.71
CA GLU A 524 -40.70 -61.54 14.75
C GLU A 524 -42.04 -61.67 14.00
N SER A 525 -41.99 -62.44 12.90
CA SER A 525 -43.04 -63.27 12.27
C SER A 525 -43.83 -62.74 11.05
N GLY A 526 -43.49 -63.35 9.89
CA GLY A 526 -44.44 -64.06 9.02
C GLY A 526 -45.59 -63.30 8.35
N THR A 527 -45.36 -62.80 7.13
CA THR A 527 -46.21 -62.97 5.91
C THR A 527 -45.59 -62.14 4.77
N GLY A 528 -44.78 -62.80 3.95
CA GLY A 528 -44.05 -62.18 2.84
C GLY A 528 -45.01 -61.71 1.75
N GLY A 529 -45.15 -60.40 1.59
CA GLY A 529 -45.81 -59.78 0.45
C GLY A 529 -46.47 -58.44 0.75
N LYS A 530 -47.23 -58.32 1.85
CA LYS A 530 -47.98 -57.08 2.17
C LYS A 530 -47.36 -56.24 3.29
N ALA A 531 -46.76 -56.87 4.30
CA ALA A 531 -46.11 -56.17 5.42
C ALA A 531 -44.89 -55.32 4.97
N SER A 532 -44.23 -55.70 3.88
CA SER A 532 -43.13 -54.92 3.29
C SER A 532 -43.58 -53.55 2.79
N GLU A 533 -44.73 -53.50 2.11
CA GLU A 533 -45.21 -52.27 1.48
C GLU A 533 -45.82 -51.31 2.50
N GLU A 534 -46.50 -51.83 3.53
CA GLU A 534 -46.95 -51.06 4.69
C GLU A 534 -45.76 -50.55 5.52
N ALA A 535 -44.75 -51.38 5.79
CA ALA A 535 -43.53 -50.93 6.48
C ALA A 535 -42.78 -49.84 5.69
N TRP A 536 -42.69 -49.98 4.37
CA TRP A 536 -42.12 -48.93 3.51
C TRP A 536 -43.00 -47.68 3.42
N ALA A 537 -44.32 -47.82 3.48
CA ALA A 537 -45.25 -46.69 3.56
C ALA A 537 -45.11 -45.92 4.89
N ASP A 538 -44.94 -46.64 5.99
CA ASP A 538 -44.69 -46.07 7.31
C ASP A 538 -43.34 -45.36 7.38
N ILE A 539 -42.28 -45.94 6.82
CA ILE A 539 -40.96 -45.28 6.71
C ILE A 539 -41.06 -44.00 5.87
N ARG A 540 -41.76 -44.04 4.73
CA ARG A 540 -41.99 -42.84 3.89
C ARG A 540 -42.87 -41.79 4.58
N LYS A 541 -43.78 -42.21 5.46
CA LYS A 541 -44.62 -41.31 6.25
C LYS A 541 -43.80 -40.66 7.37
N GLN A 542 -43.02 -41.44 8.11
CA GLN A 542 -42.11 -40.94 9.14
C GLN A 542 -41.06 -39.99 8.56
N LEU A 543 -40.52 -40.28 7.38
CA LEU A 543 -39.57 -39.39 6.73
C LEU A 543 -40.23 -38.07 6.34
N ARG A 544 -41.45 -38.11 5.79
CA ARG A 544 -42.21 -36.88 5.46
C ARG A 544 -42.56 -36.07 6.71
N GLU A 545 -43.00 -36.73 7.79
CA GLU A 545 -43.31 -36.07 9.07
C GLU A 545 -42.05 -35.48 9.72
N PHE A 546 -40.91 -36.18 9.65
CA PHE A 546 -39.63 -35.67 10.13
C PHE A 546 -39.16 -34.46 9.32
N THR A 547 -39.23 -34.53 7.98
CA THR A 547 -38.88 -33.40 7.11
C THR A 547 -39.80 -32.22 7.36
N HIS A 548 -41.11 -32.43 7.48
CA HIS A 548 -42.09 -31.37 7.74
C HIS A 548 -41.89 -30.74 9.12
N SER A 549 -41.71 -31.55 10.17
CA SER A 549 -41.45 -31.05 11.52
C SER A 549 -40.14 -30.27 11.61
N THR A 550 -39.08 -30.75 10.95
CA THR A 550 -37.79 -30.06 10.92
C THR A 550 -37.89 -28.75 10.15
N GLN A 551 -38.61 -28.76 9.03
CA GLN A 551 -38.86 -27.56 8.24
C GLN A 551 -39.68 -26.52 9.03
N GLU A 552 -40.76 -26.93 9.69
CA GLU A 552 -41.55 -26.02 10.52
C GLU A 552 -40.73 -25.42 11.69
N GLU A 553 -39.86 -26.22 12.32
CA GLU A 553 -38.96 -25.73 13.38
C GLU A 553 -37.99 -24.68 12.84
N GLN A 554 -37.39 -24.92 11.67
CA GLN A 554 -36.52 -23.97 11.00
C GLN A 554 -37.26 -22.69 10.57
N GLU A 555 -38.50 -22.81 10.08
CA GLU A 555 -39.33 -21.66 9.72
C GLU A 555 -39.72 -20.82 10.96
N ARG A 556 -40.00 -21.47 12.10
CA ARG A 556 -40.22 -20.77 13.39
C ARG A 556 -38.96 -20.06 13.88
N GLU A 557 -37.80 -20.73 13.83
CA GLU A 557 -36.52 -20.11 14.20
C GLU A 557 -36.19 -18.91 13.29
N ARG A 558 -36.42 -19.05 11.98
CA ARG A 558 -36.24 -17.96 11.01
C ARG A 558 -37.16 -16.78 11.33
N ALA A 559 -38.44 -17.01 11.64
CA ALA A 559 -39.38 -15.96 12.01
C ALA A 559 -38.97 -15.24 13.31
N GLN A 560 -38.49 -15.98 14.31
CA GLN A 560 -37.99 -15.40 15.56
C GLN A 560 -36.73 -14.56 15.35
N LEU A 561 -35.79 -15.04 14.51
CA LEU A 561 -34.58 -14.30 14.18
C LEU A 561 -34.90 -13.02 13.39
N ILE A 562 -35.83 -13.07 12.45
CA ILE A 562 -36.30 -11.88 11.72
C ILE A 562 -36.90 -10.87 12.71
N THR A 563 -37.78 -11.31 13.60
CA THR A 563 -38.39 -10.41 14.61
C THR A 563 -37.32 -9.76 15.48
N ARG A 564 -36.34 -10.53 15.95
CA ARG A 564 -35.23 -10.00 16.77
C ARG A 564 -34.33 -9.05 15.99
N ALA A 565 -34.07 -9.33 14.71
CA ALA A 565 -33.30 -8.46 13.83
C ALA A 565 -34.02 -7.13 13.63
N THR A 566 -35.35 -7.15 13.36
CA THR A 566 -36.14 -5.92 13.19
C THR A 566 -36.12 -5.04 14.44
N VAL A 567 -36.24 -5.63 15.63
CA VAL A 567 -36.15 -4.87 16.90
C VAL A 567 -34.75 -4.28 17.09
N ALA A 568 -33.70 -5.00 16.72
CA ALA A 568 -32.34 -4.48 16.81
C ALA A 568 -32.09 -3.33 15.81
N GLU A 569 -32.62 -3.42 14.59
CA GLU A 569 -32.57 -2.35 13.59
C GLU A 569 -33.29 -1.09 14.05
N GLU A 570 -34.44 -1.24 14.71
CA GLU A 570 -35.19 -0.12 15.31
C GLU A 570 -34.38 0.55 16.44
N GLN A 571 -33.79 -0.25 17.35
CA GLN A 571 -32.92 0.29 18.41
C GLN A 571 -31.70 1.05 17.88
N VAL A 572 -31.09 0.56 16.80
CA VAL A 572 -29.97 1.27 16.15
C VAL A 572 -30.45 2.58 15.54
N SER A 573 -31.64 2.60 14.95
CA SER A 573 -32.25 3.81 14.37
C SER A 573 -32.53 4.86 15.46
N GLU A 574 -33.06 4.45 16.62
CA GLU A 574 -33.27 5.33 17.77
C GLU A 574 -31.95 5.91 18.30
N LEU A 575 -30.90 5.10 18.42
CA LEU A 575 -29.57 5.55 18.85
C LEU A 575 -28.96 6.52 17.84
N GLN A 576 -29.12 6.26 16.54
CA GLN A 576 -28.65 7.15 15.49
C GLN A 576 -29.36 8.50 15.56
N GLU A 577 -30.68 8.51 15.74
CA GLU A 577 -31.46 9.76 15.89
C GLU A 577 -31.05 10.54 17.16
N TYR A 578 -30.76 9.84 18.27
CA TYR A 578 -30.23 10.44 19.48
C TYR A 578 -28.88 11.11 19.23
N VAL A 579 -27.95 10.41 18.58
CA VAL A 579 -26.63 10.95 18.22
C VAL A 579 -26.76 12.18 17.32
N ASP A 580 -27.61 12.13 16.30
CA ASP A 580 -27.79 13.24 15.36
C ASP A 580 -28.37 14.48 16.05
N LYS A 581 -29.38 14.30 16.92
CA LYS A 581 -29.94 15.38 17.74
C LYS A 581 -28.89 16.00 18.66
N HIS A 582 -28.09 15.19 19.33
CA HIS A 582 -27.08 15.69 20.27
C HIS A 582 -25.86 16.30 19.56
N LEU A 583 -25.42 15.74 18.45
CA LEU A 583 -24.36 16.32 17.61
C LEU A 583 -24.77 17.70 17.08
N ALA A 584 -26.02 17.88 16.63
CA ALA A 584 -26.53 19.17 16.21
C ALA A 584 -26.48 20.20 17.36
N ARG A 585 -26.93 19.81 18.56
CA ARG A 585 -26.87 20.66 19.76
C ARG A 585 -25.44 21.00 20.16
N TYR A 586 -24.53 20.02 20.16
CA TYR A 586 -23.12 20.27 20.49
C TYR A 586 -22.45 21.19 19.47
N LYS A 587 -22.74 21.03 18.18
CA LYS A 587 -22.24 21.96 17.15
C LYS A 587 -22.72 23.39 17.40
N GLN A 588 -24.00 23.57 17.70
CA GLN A 588 -24.55 24.90 18.04
C GLN A 588 -23.89 25.49 19.30
N GLU A 589 -23.67 24.67 20.33
CA GLU A 589 -23.02 25.13 21.56
C GLU A 589 -21.54 25.46 21.34
N ILE A 590 -20.81 24.67 20.54
CA ILE A 590 -19.43 24.99 20.14
C ILE A 590 -19.40 26.32 19.39
N THR A 591 -20.34 26.57 18.46
CA THR A 591 -20.43 27.85 17.75
C THR A 591 -20.76 29.00 18.71
N ARG A 592 -21.67 28.79 19.67
CA ARG A 592 -22.00 29.80 20.70
C ARG A 592 -20.78 30.12 21.58
N LEU A 593 -20.05 29.10 22.04
CA LEU A 593 -18.86 29.26 22.88
C LEU A 593 -17.72 29.96 22.12
N ARG A 594 -17.53 29.64 20.84
CA ARG A 594 -16.54 30.33 19.98
C ARG A 594 -16.82 31.82 19.81
N LYS A 595 -18.10 32.20 19.69
CA LYS A 595 -18.57 33.59 19.67
C LYS A 595 -18.28 34.32 20.99
N LEU A 596 -18.55 33.67 22.12
CA LEU A 596 -18.25 34.21 23.46
C LEU A 596 -16.74 34.40 23.71
N LEU A 597 -15.90 33.55 23.13
CA LEU A 597 -14.45 33.59 23.24
C LEU A 597 -13.77 34.54 22.24
N GLY A 598 -14.53 35.25 21.39
CA GLY A 598 -13.98 36.21 20.43
C GLY A 598 -13.07 35.62 19.35
N THR A 599 -13.15 34.31 19.11
CA THR A 599 -12.27 33.57 18.18
C THR A 599 -12.79 33.50 16.74
N ASP A 600 -13.76 34.35 16.38
CA ASP A 600 -14.41 34.34 15.05
C ASP A 600 -13.55 34.93 13.91
N THR A 601 -12.32 35.39 14.17
CA THR A 601 -11.39 35.81 13.11
C THR A 601 -10.52 34.67 12.61
N GLY A 602 -11.03 33.98 11.58
CA GLY A 602 -10.25 33.56 10.42
C GLY A 602 -9.19 32.47 10.60
N ARG A 603 -9.58 31.21 10.31
CA ARG A 603 -8.66 30.26 9.69
C ARG A 603 -9.24 29.80 8.35
N ALA A 604 -8.77 30.49 7.31
CA ALA A 604 -8.72 30.15 5.89
C ALA A 604 -9.93 29.44 5.26
N HIS A 605 -10.59 30.17 4.37
CA HIS A 605 -11.35 29.67 3.24
C HIS A 605 -10.59 28.55 2.52
N SER A 606 -11.14 27.33 2.55
CA SER A 606 -10.87 26.32 1.55
C SER A 606 -12.13 25.52 1.29
N ALA A 607 -12.58 25.66 0.05
CA ALA A 607 -13.51 24.81 -0.68
C ALA A 607 -14.99 24.87 -0.28
N ASP A 608 -15.76 25.53 -1.14
CA ASP A 608 -17.10 25.12 -1.56
C ASP A 608 -17.24 23.59 -1.55
N ALA A 609 -18.20 23.11 -0.77
CA ALA A 609 -18.84 21.83 -1.00
C ALA A 609 -20.29 22.13 -1.43
N PRO A 610 -20.75 21.56 -2.55
CA PRO A 610 -22.07 21.81 -3.08
C PRO A 610 -23.16 21.29 -2.12
N GLU A 611 -24.30 21.97 -2.17
CA GLU A 611 -25.54 21.64 -1.45
C GLU A 611 -25.74 20.14 -1.26
N ALA A 612 -25.92 19.74 0.00
CA ALA A 612 -26.48 18.44 0.34
C ALA A 612 -27.91 18.40 -0.21
N HIS A 613 -28.06 17.89 -1.43
CA HIS A 613 -29.33 17.38 -1.91
C HIS A 613 -29.82 16.35 -0.89
N LEU A 614 -30.89 16.73 -0.19
CA LEU A 614 -31.77 15.86 0.56
C LEU A 614 -32.20 14.72 -0.37
N LEU A 615 -31.46 13.60 -0.35
CA LEU A 615 -31.94 12.33 -0.90
C LEU A 615 -32.99 11.80 0.06
N ARG A 616 -34.19 12.34 -0.16
CA ARG A 616 -35.49 11.81 0.18
C ARG A 616 -35.43 10.27 0.12
N HIS A 617 -35.55 9.64 1.28
CA HIS A 617 -35.69 8.19 1.40
C HIS A 617 -36.71 7.68 0.38
N ALA A 618 -36.24 6.88 -0.57
CA ALA A 618 -37.10 6.07 -1.40
C ALA A 618 -37.77 5.05 -0.45
N LYS A 619 -39.07 5.26 -0.19
CA LYS A 619 -39.94 4.21 0.36
C LYS A 619 -39.86 3.02 -0.59
N ARG A 620 -39.11 1.98 -0.19
CA ARG A 620 -39.09 0.71 -0.89
C ARG A 620 -40.28 -0.09 -0.36
N ASN A 621 -41.30 -0.26 -1.21
CA ASN A 621 -42.47 -1.09 -0.94
C ASN A 621 -42.05 -2.52 -0.58
N PRO A 622 -42.69 -3.17 0.40
CA PRO A 622 -42.57 -4.59 0.62
C PRO A 622 -43.49 -5.28 -0.39
N SER A 623 -42.91 -5.91 -1.41
CA SER A 623 -43.63 -6.84 -2.27
C SER A 623 -42.83 -8.14 -2.34
N TYR A 624 -43.06 -8.96 -1.32
CA TYR A 624 -42.94 -10.42 -1.41
C TYR A 624 -44.24 -10.98 -0.83
N GLU A 625 -45.23 -11.12 -1.71
CA GLU A 625 -46.24 -12.16 -1.57
C GLU A 625 -45.91 -13.25 -2.59
N LEU A 626 -45.89 -14.49 -2.07
CA LEU A 626 -45.67 -15.81 -2.68
C LEU A 626 -44.23 -16.22 -2.95
#